data_AF-Q8L0F1-F1
#
_entry.id   AF-Q8L0F1-F1
#
_cell.length_a   1.000
_cell.length_b   1.000
_cell.length_c   1.000
_cell.angle_alpha   90.00
_cell.angle_beta   90.00
_cell.angle_gamma   90.00
#
_symmetry.space_group_name_H-M   'P 1'
#
loop_
_entity.id
_entity.type
_entity.pdbx_description
1 polymer ?
#
loop_
_entity_poly.entity_id
_entity_poly.type
_entity_poly.pdbx_seq_one_letter_code
_entity_poly.pdbx_strand_id
1 'polypeptide(L)'
;IYQGNELDIDPRRITWHRAVDMNDRQLRNAVDGLGGKAQGYVREDHWDITVASEVMAVFCLSTSIDDLKERLARIVIGYSRAGKPITAGDLNAQGAMAALLKDALKPNLVQTLEGTPAFVHGGPFANIAHGCNSVLATQMAMHFADYVVTEAGFGADLGAEKFMDIKCRMAGLKPDAVIIVATVKALKYNGGVPKADVQKENLEALEAGIPNLLKHVENIKNVFGIPAVVALNKFVTDTDAEIELVTRKCKELGVNVKLSEVWGKGGEGGLELAEEVIRLCDQSSELHYAYELDMPITEKIEAIATKVYGADGVDFAA
;
A
#
# COMPACT_ATOMS: atom_id res chain seq x y z
N ILE A 1 7.33 17.87 -28.28
CA ILE A 1 7.08 19.34 -28.30
C ILE A 1 8.21 20.08 -29.01
N TYR A 2 9.43 20.13 -28.47
CA TYR A 2 10.53 20.94 -29.03
C TYR A 2 10.80 20.71 -30.54
N GLN A 3 10.80 19.44 -30.97
CA GLN A 3 11.16 19.03 -32.34
C GLN A 3 10.04 19.16 -33.39
N GLY A 4 8.90 19.80 -33.06
CA GLY A 4 7.80 20.00 -34.03
C GLY A 4 6.40 19.70 -33.49
N ASN A 5 6.30 19.02 -32.35
CA ASN A 5 5.05 18.72 -31.65
C ASN A 5 3.97 18.03 -32.51
N GLU A 6 4.35 17.00 -33.28
CA GLU A 6 3.45 16.29 -34.20
C GLU A 6 2.18 15.71 -33.53
N LEU A 7 2.27 15.37 -32.24
CA LEU A 7 1.13 14.88 -31.43
C LEU A 7 0.21 16.00 -30.91
N ASP A 8 0.50 17.26 -31.24
CA ASP A 8 -0.23 18.47 -30.81
C ASP A 8 -0.47 18.54 -29.29
N ILE A 9 0.53 18.13 -28.50
CA ILE A 9 0.48 18.19 -27.03
C ILE A 9 0.28 19.65 -26.59
N ASP A 10 -0.68 19.89 -25.69
CA ASP A 10 -0.84 21.17 -25.01
C ASP A 10 0.10 21.21 -23.80
N PRO A 11 1.14 22.08 -23.77
CA PRO A 11 2.09 22.14 -22.65
C PRO A 11 1.44 22.45 -21.30
N ARG A 12 0.22 23.01 -21.29
CA ARG A 12 -0.54 23.34 -20.08
C ARG A 12 -1.36 22.15 -19.54
N ARG A 13 -1.47 21.08 -20.33
CA ARG A 13 -2.23 19.86 -19.99
C ARG A 13 -1.32 18.63 -19.92
N ILE A 14 -0.04 18.84 -19.65
CA ILE A 14 0.88 17.77 -19.28
C ILE A 14 0.59 17.39 -17.84
N THR A 15 0.22 16.14 -17.61
CA THR A 15 -0.01 15.59 -16.27
C THR A 15 1.22 14.84 -15.76
N TRP A 16 2.18 14.55 -16.63
CA TRP A 16 3.42 13.88 -16.26
C TRP A 16 4.41 14.83 -15.60
N HIS A 17 4.63 14.63 -14.31
CA HIS A 17 5.63 15.35 -13.52
C HIS A 17 7.02 14.74 -13.66
N ARG A 18 8.03 15.49 -13.22
CA ARG A 18 9.39 14.97 -13.02
C ARG A 18 9.53 14.35 -11.63
N ALA A 19 10.66 13.70 -11.37
CA ALA A 19 10.90 13.07 -10.08
C ALA A 19 12.34 13.23 -9.59
N VAL A 20 12.51 13.27 -8.26
CA VAL A 20 13.80 13.20 -7.58
C VAL A 20 13.63 12.52 -6.22
N ASP A 21 14.57 11.67 -5.82
CA ASP A 21 14.52 11.01 -4.52
C ASP A 21 15.19 11.87 -3.44
N MET A 22 14.62 13.06 -3.21
CA MET A 22 15.05 14.02 -2.21
C MET A 22 13.86 14.77 -1.64
N ASN A 23 13.91 15.09 -0.35
CA ASN A 23 12.90 15.92 0.31
C ASN A 23 13.11 17.41 -0.03
N ASP A 24 12.91 17.78 -1.29
CA ASP A 24 13.11 19.14 -1.78
C ASP A 24 11.78 19.86 -2.06
N ARG A 25 11.38 20.73 -1.13
CA ARG A 25 10.16 21.53 -1.28
C ARG A 25 10.25 22.58 -2.39
N GLN A 26 11.46 22.96 -2.81
CA GLN A 26 11.68 24.04 -3.78
C GLN A 26 11.21 23.64 -5.17
N LEU A 27 11.24 22.35 -5.50
CA LEU A 27 10.87 21.80 -6.80
C LEU A 27 9.38 21.45 -6.92
N ARG A 28 8.58 21.72 -5.88
CA ARG A 28 7.14 21.47 -5.93
C ARG A 28 6.45 22.25 -7.03
N ASN A 29 6.85 23.50 -7.26
CA ASN A 29 6.32 24.33 -8.34
C ASN A 29 7.50 25.00 -9.05
N ALA A 30 7.62 24.79 -10.35
CA ALA A 30 8.65 25.39 -11.16
C ALA A 30 8.10 25.84 -12.52
N VAL A 31 8.84 26.75 -13.15
CA VAL A 31 8.68 27.08 -14.56
C VAL A 31 9.98 26.67 -15.25
N ASP A 32 9.87 25.78 -16.24
CA ASP A 32 11.01 25.28 -17.00
C ASP A 32 10.97 25.71 -18.47
N GLY A 33 11.98 25.31 -19.26
CA GLY A 33 12.09 25.69 -20.67
C GLY A 33 12.38 27.17 -20.92
N LEU A 34 12.91 27.88 -19.92
CA LEU A 34 13.39 29.27 -20.02
C LEU A 34 14.68 29.36 -20.85
N GLY A 35 15.11 30.59 -21.19
CA GLY A 35 16.39 30.82 -21.89
C GLY A 35 16.30 30.95 -23.42
N GLY A 36 15.09 31.16 -23.95
CA GLY A 36 14.85 31.42 -25.38
C GLY A 36 14.63 30.17 -26.22
N LYS A 37 14.36 30.36 -27.52
CA LYS A 37 13.88 29.31 -28.44
C LYS A 37 14.73 28.04 -28.47
N ALA A 38 16.04 28.16 -28.32
CA ALA A 38 16.94 27.00 -28.35
C ALA A 38 16.78 26.08 -27.14
N GLN A 39 16.24 26.57 -26.01
CA GLN A 39 16.22 25.89 -24.71
C GLN A 39 14.89 25.19 -24.38
N GLY A 40 13.88 25.30 -25.24
CA GLY A 40 12.61 24.62 -25.04
C GLY A 40 11.40 25.53 -25.21
N TYR A 41 10.29 25.09 -24.62
CA TYR A 41 9.03 25.82 -24.53
C TYR A 41 8.68 26.00 -23.07
N VAL A 42 8.37 27.24 -22.67
CA VAL A 42 8.08 27.60 -21.29
C VAL A 42 6.78 26.94 -20.84
N ARG A 43 6.78 26.28 -19.68
CA ARG A 43 5.60 25.72 -19.03
C ARG A 43 5.77 25.65 -17.51
N GLU A 44 4.66 25.47 -16.82
CA GLU A 44 4.66 25.06 -15.41
C GLU A 44 4.97 23.57 -15.29
N ASP A 45 5.68 23.20 -14.23
CA ASP A 45 6.03 21.82 -13.93
C ASP A 45 6.24 21.57 -12.43
N HIS A 46 6.22 20.28 -12.06
CA HIS A 46 6.32 19.79 -10.70
C HIS A 46 7.30 18.62 -10.62
N TRP A 47 8.00 18.49 -9.49
CA TRP A 47 8.75 17.30 -9.15
C TRP A 47 8.12 16.60 -7.97
N ASP A 48 7.84 15.32 -8.16
CA ASP A 48 7.44 14.43 -7.08
C ASP A 48 8.65 13.68 -6.51
N ILE A 49 8.50 13.16 -5.29
CA ILE A 49 9.47 12.19 -4.78
C ILE A 49 9.39 10.91 -5.61
N THR A 50 10.51 10.26 -5.93
CA THR A 50 10.57 9.13 -6.90
C THR A 50 9.55 8.02 -6.64
N VAL A 51 9.30 7.69 -5.38
CA VAL A 51 8.33 6.65 -4.97
C VAL A 51 6.86 6.99 -5.24
N ALA A 52 6.56 8.26 -5.55
CA ALA A 52 5.23 8.72 -5.96
C ALA A 52 5.00 8.59 -7.48
N SER A 53 6.04 8.30 -8.26
CA SER A 53 5.93 8.13 -9.71
C SER A 53 5.03 6.96 -10.09
N GLU A 54 4.21 7.13 -11.13
CA GLU A 54 3.44 6.01 -11.72
C GLU A 54 4.38 4.89 -12.23
N VAL A 55 5.64 5.21 -12.59
CA VAL A 55 6.66 4.19 -12.91
C VAL A 55 6.87 3.24 -11.73
N MET A 56 6.87 3.73 -10.49
CA MET A 56 7.01 2.88 -9.30
C MET A 56 5.79 1.97 -9.11
N ALA A 57 4.57 2.49 -9.34
CA ALA A 57 3.36 1.68 -9.25
C ALA A 57 3.33 0.59 -10.34
N VAL A 58 3.65 0.96 -11.59
CA VAL A 58 3.78 0.04 -12.72
C VAL A 58 4.85 -1.02 -12.45
N PHE A 59 6.03 -0.62 -11.96
CA PHE A 59 7.10 -1.52 -11.57
C PHE A 59 6.64 -2.55 -10.53
N CYS A 60 5.90 -2.11 -9.51
CA CYS A 60 5.44 -3.00 -8.45
C CYS A 60 4.29 -3.92 -8.88
N LEU A 61 3.51 -3.56 -9.90
CA LEU A 61 2.40 -4.39 -10.40
C LEU A 61 2.75 -5.24 -11.62
N SER A 62 3.96 -5.10 -12.16
CA SER A 62 4.40 -5.86 -13.32
C SER A 62 4.76 -7.30 -12.96
N THR A 63 4.39 -8.23 -13.83
CA THR A 63 4.65 -9.67 -13.71
C THR A 63 5.82 -10.16 -14.59
N SER A 64 6.29 -9.32 -15.51
CA SER A 64 7.42 -9.61 -16.39
C SER A 64 7.96 -8.31 -17.02
N ILE A 65 9.07 -8.39 -17.75
CA ILE A 65 9.62 -7.26 -18.51
C ILE A 65 8.70 -6.83 -19.66
N ASP A 66 7.95 -7.76 -20.24
CA ASP A 66 6.99 -7.46 -21.31
C ASP A 66 5.74 -6.79 -20.76
N ASP A 67 5.18 -7.30 -19.65
CA ASP A 67 4.09 -6.64 -18.92
C ASP A 67 4.49 -5.23 -18.44
N LEU A 68 5.72 -5.07 -17.93
CA LEU A 68 6.28 -3.76 -17.57
C LEU A 68 6.26 -2.80 -18.77
N LYS A 69 6.80 -3.24 -19.92
CA LYS A 69 6.86 -2.43 -21.14
C LYS A 69 5.46 -2.05 -21.65
N GLU A 70 4.51 -2.97 -21.60
CA GLU A 70 3.11 -2.72 -22.00
C GLU A 70 2.39 -1.74 -21.06
N ARG A 71 2.61 -1.86 -19.74
CA ARG A 71 2.09 -0.91 -18.75
C ARG A 71 2.68 0.48 -18.93
N LEU A 72 4.00 0.58 -19.10
CA LEU A 72 4.68 1.84 -19.37
C LEU A 72 4.14 2.53 -20.65
N ALA A 73 3.79 1.76 -21.68
CA ALA A 73 3.22 2.30 -22.91
C ALA A 73 1.84 2.93 -22.71
N ARG A 74 1.05 2.46 -21.74
CA ARG A 74 -0.34 2.92 -21.47
C ARG A 74 -0.42 4.16 -20.59
N ILE A 75 0.68 4.57 -19.96
CA ILE A 75 0.74 5.77 -19.12
C ILE A 75 0.30 6.99 -19.93
N VAL A 76 -0.70 7.72 -19.45
CA VAL A 76 -1.15 8.99 -20.04
C VAL A 76 -0.28 10.11 -19.50
N ILE A 77 0.47 10.76 -20.38
CA ILE A 77 1.43 11.82 -20.00
C ILE A 77 0.85 13.24 -20.10
N GLY A 78 -0.34 13.36 -20.70
CA GLY A 78 -1.03 14.62 -20.90
C GLY A 78 -2.04 14.55 -22.03
N TYR A 79 -2.46 15.71 -22.49
CA TYR A 79 -3.52 15.84 -23.49
C TYR A 79 -3.11 16.74 -24.66
N SER A 80 -3.63 16.42 -25.84
CA SER A 80 -3.54 17.33 -26.99
C SER A 80 -4.42 18.56 -26.78
N ARG A 81 -4.28 19.56 -27.64
CA ARG A 81 -5.16 20.76 -27.62
C ARG A 81 -6.63 20.40 -27.88
N ALA A 82 -6.88 19.31 -28.62
CA ALA A 82 -8.21 18.76 -28.84
C ALA A 82 -8.74 17.91 -27.66
N GLY A 83 -7.96 17.73 -26.60
CA GLY A 83 -8.34 16.94 -25.42
C GLY A 83 -8.15 15.43 -25.57
N LYS A 84 -7.46 14.96 -26.62
CA LYS A 84 -7.14 13.54 -26.78
C LYS A 84 -6.02 13.15 -25.79
N PRO A 85 -6.13 12.05 -25.04
CA PRO A 85 -5.03 11.57 -24.21
C PRO A 85 -3.84 11.18 -25.07
N ILE A 86 -2.64 11.54 -24.60
CA ILE A 86 -1.36 11.18 -25.22
C ILE A 86 -0.62 10.28 -24.24
N THR A 87 -0.12 9.15 -24.75
CA THR A 87 0.54 8.13 -23.94
C THR A 87 2.06 8.15 -24.10
N ALA A 88 2.77 7.50 -23.18
CA ALA A 88 4.20 7.20 -23.35
C ALA A 88 4.47 6.30 -24.57
N GLY A 89 3.50 5.46 -24.95
CA GLY A 89 3.52 4.66 -26.19
C GLY A 89 3.54 5.52 -27.45
N ASP A 90 2.74 6.59 -27.51
CA ASP A 90 2.72 7.54 -28.63
C ASP A 90 4.08 8.26 -28.80
N LEU A 91 4.85 8.37 -27.72
CA LEU A 91 6.21 8.92 -27.70
C LEU A 91 7.31 7.88 -27.97
N ASN A 92 6.95 6.60 -28.15
CA ASN A 92 7.87 5.46 -28.25
C ASN A 92 8.85 5.34 -27.05
N ALA A 93 8.45 5.79 -25.86
CA ALA A 93 9.33 5.84 -24.69
C ALA A 93 9.43 4.50 -23.94
N GLN A 94 8.44 3.63 -24.07
CA GLN A 94 8.27 2.38 -23.31
C GLN A 94 9.47 1.42 -23.41
N GLY A 95 10.08 1.29 -24.60
CA GLY A 95 11.21 0.38 -24.80
C GLY A 95 12.46 0.86 -24.06
N ALA A 96 12.76 2.15 -24.14
CA ALA A 96 13.89 2.76 -23.44
C ALA A 96 13.69 2.75 -21.92
N MET A 97 12.48 3.05 -21.45
CA MET A 97 12.15 2.94 -20.01
C MET A 97 12.30 1.51 -19.49
N ALA A 98 11.80 0.52 -20.22
CA ALA A 98 11.97 -0.89 -19.85
C ALA A 98 13.45 -1.31 -19.83
N ALA A 99 14.27 -0.80 -20.78
CA ALA A 99 15.70 -1.06 -20.78
C ALA A 99 16.41 -0.50 -19.54
N LEU A 100 16.06 0.71 -19.09
CA LEU A 100 16.59 1.31 -17.85
C LEU A 100 16.19 0.53 -16.61
N LEU A 101 15.03 -0.13 -16.63
CA LEU A 101 14.49 -0.90 -15.51
C LEU A 101 14.83 -2.39 -15.55
N LYS A 102 15.52 -2.87 -16.59
CA LYS A 102 15.77 -4.31 -16.82
C LYS A 102 16.39 -5.01 -15.62
N ASP A 103 17.45 -4.45 -15.06
CA ASP A 103 18.13 -5.04 -13.90
C ASP A 103 17.41 -4.68 -12.61
N ALA A 104 16.83 -3.48 -12.53
CA ALA A 104 16.05 -3.04 -11.38
C ALA A 104 14.86 -3.95 -11.10
N LEU A 105 14.26 -4.57 -12.13
CA LEU A 105 13.08 -5.44 -12.01
C LEU A 105 13.36 -6.78 -11.30
N LYS A 106 14.63 -7.11 -11.02
CA LYS A 106 15.03 -8.34 -10.33
C LYS A 106 14.90 -8.15 -8.82
N PRO A 107 14.09 -8.98 -8.10
CA PRO A 107 13.98 -8.91 -6.65
C PRO A 107 15.32 -8.98 -5.92
N ASN A 108 15.54 -8.09 -4.95
CA ASN A 108 16.78 -8.05 -4.17
C ASN A 108 16.67 -8.98 -2.96
N LEU A 109 17.50 -10.03 -2.93
CA LEU A 109 17.59 -10.94 -1.79
C LEU A 109 18.53 -10.37 -0.72
N VAL A 110 18.04 -10.30 0.51
CA VAL A 110 18.79 -9.99 1.73
C VAL A 110 18.42 -11.01 2.82
N GLN A 111 18.85 -10.79 4.05
CA GLN A 111 18.49 -11.64 5.19
C GLN A 111 18.13 -10.80 6.42
N THR A 112 17.31 -11.36 7.31
CA THR A 112 17.06 -10.83 8.65
C THR A 112 18.28 -11.06 9.57
N LEU A 113 18.22 -10.56 10.81
CA LEU A 113 19.27 -10.79 11.81
C LEU A 113 19.49 -12.28 12.15
N GLU A 114 18.47 -13.11 11.93
CA GLU A 114 18.49 -14.55 12.21
C GLU A 114 18.71 -15.40 10.93
N GLY A 115 19.08 -14.77 9.82
CA GLY A 115 19.38 -15.47 8.57
C GLY A 115 18.16 -15.88 7.75
N THR A 116 16.95 -15.43 8.12
CA THR A 116 15.75 -15.67 7.30
C THR A 116 15.86 -14.91 5.97
N PRO A 117 15.69 -15.56 4.82
CA PRO A 117 15.67 -14.90 3.51
C PRO A 117 14.58 -13.81 3.45
N ALA A 118 14.91 -12.64 2.91
CA ALA A 118 13.96 -11.55 2.73
C ALA A 118 14.15 -10.86 1.39
N PHE A 119 13.06 -10.62 0.66
CA PHE A 119 13.08 -9.79 -0.54
C PHE A 119 12.69 -8.35 -0.21
N VAL A 120 13.51 -7.39 -0.64
CA VAL A 120 13.22 -5.94 -0.54
C VAL A 120 13.16 -5.36 -1.95
N HIS A 121 11.94 -5.11 -2.45
CA HIS A 121 11.76 -4.76 -3.86
C HIS A 121 10.48 -3.96 -4.12
N GLY A 122 10.64 -2.77 -4.71
CA GLY A 122 9.56 -1.82 -4.90
C GLY A 122 9.20 -1.05 -3.63
N GLY A 123 8.46 0.05 -3.80
CA GLY A 123 8.03 0.89 -2.69
C GLY A 123 7.16 2.05 -3.14
N PRO A 124 5.95 1.79 -3.68
CA PRO A 124 5.03 2.84 -4.07
C PRO A 124 4.37 3.43 -2.82
N PHE A 125 3.87 4.66 -2.93
CA PHE A 125 3.03 5.24 -1.89
C PHE A 125 1.73 4.43 -1.67
N ALA A 126 1.19 4.50 -0.46
CA ALA A 126 -0.04 3.80 -0.06
C ALA A 126 -1.29 4.70 -0.11
N ASN A 127 -1.16 5.98 -0.48
CA ASN A 127 -2.28 6.91 -0.70
C ASN A 127 -2.65 6.98 -2.19
N ILE A 128 -1.76 7.52 -3.03
CA ILE A 128 -1.95 7.67 -4.48
C ILE A 128 -1.68 6.39 -5.27
N ALA A 129 -1.10 5.37 -4.62
CA ALA A 129 -0.86 4.04 -5.18
C ALA A 129 -1.20 2.97 -4.11
N HIS A 130 -0.82 1.72 -4.39
CA HIS A 130 -1.27 0.54 -3.64
C HIS A 130 -0.38 0.16 -2.44
N GLY A 131 0.75 0.82 -2.22
CA GLY A 131 1.50 0.67 -0.97
C GLY A 131 2.13 -0.70 -0.69
N CYS A 132 2.39 -1.53 -1.70
CA CYS A 132 2.93 -2.88 -1.53
C CYS A 132 4.30 -3.02 -2.21
N ASN A 133 5.10 -3.99 -1.76
CA ASN A 133 6.25 -4.48 -2.52
C ASN A 133 5.79 -5.09 -3.87
N SER A 134 6.75 -5.32 -4.77
CA SER A 134 6.43 -5.81 -6.12
C SER A 134 5.75 -7.18 -6.15
N VAL A 135 4.88 -7.40 -7.13
CA VAL A 135 4.29 -8.69 -7.48
C VAL A 135 5.36 -9.74 -7.76
N LEU A 136 6.40 -9.41 -8.53
CA LEU A 136 7.50 -10.33 -8.84
C LEU A 136 8.19 -10.86 -7.58
N ALA A 137 8.49 -10.02 -6.59
CA ALA A 137 9.10 -10.46 -5.34
C ALA A 137 8.16 -11.37 -4.53
N THR A 138 6.86 -11.04 -4.45
CA THR A 138 5.87 -11.88 -3.77
C THR A 138 5.72 -13.24 -4.46
N GLN A 139 5.56 -13.27 -5.78
CA GLN A 139 5.44 -14.53 -6.54
C GLN A 139 6.72 -15.37 -6.47
N MET A 140 7.90 -14.73 -6.55
CA MET A 140 9.17 -15.42 -6.39
C MET A 140 9.29 -16.04 -4.99
N ALA A 141 8.94 -15.31 -3.94
CA ALA A 141 8.94 -15.83 -2.58
C ALA A 141 8.00 -17.04 -2.45
N MET A 142 6.79 -16.95 -3.00
CA MET A 142 5.79 -18.04 -2.93
C MET A 142 6.22 -19.30 -3.69
N HIS A 143 7.13 -19.16 -4.66
CA HIS A 143 7.69 -20.31 -5.37
C HIS A 143 8.76 -21.06 -4.55
N PHE A 144 9.46 -20.37 -3.64
CA PHE A 144 10.63 -20.91 -2.93
C PHE A 144 10.41 -21.18 -1.44
N ALA A 145 9.30 -20.72 -0.86
CA ALA A 145 9.02 -20.85 0.57
C ALA A 145 7.61 -21.41 0.82
N ASP A 146 7.46 -22.17 1.90
CA ASP A 146 6.15 -22.69 2.33
C ASP A 146 5.23 -21.59 2.87
N TYR A 147 5.82 -20.57 3.51
CA TYR A 147 5.12 -19.39 4.01
C TYR A 147 5.82 -18.11 3.56
N VAL A 148 5.03 -17.15 3.07
CA VAL A 148 5.51 -15.83 2.67
C VAL A 148 4.77 -14.77 3.47
N VAL A 149 5.52 -14.05 4.30
CA VAL A 149 5.01 -12.87 5.00
C VAL A 149 5.31 -11.63 4.17
N THR A 150 4.27 -10.85 3.88
CA THR A 150 4.37 -9.56 3.18
C THR A 150 3.53 -8.52 3.93
N GLU A 151 3.76 -7.25 3.64
CA GLU A 151 3.03 -6.14 4.24
C GLU A 151 2.50 -5.16 3.19
N ALA A 152 1.63 -4.26 3.64
CA ALA A 152 1.14 -3.11 2.90
C ALA A 152 1.17 -1.87 3.79
N GLY A 153 1.44 -0.71 3.21
CA GLY A 153 1.63 0.53 3.96
C GLY A 153 0.34 1.11 4.57
N PHE A 154 0.49 1.89 5.65
CA PHE A 154 -0.60 2.45 6.47
C PHE A 154 -1.44 1.38 7.20
N GLY A 155 -2.71 1.69 7.52
CA GLY A 155 -3.64 0.78 8.17
C GLY A 155 -4.35 -0.15 7.19
N ALA A 156 -5.15 -1.08 7.71
CA ALA A 156 -5.89 -2.04 6.89
C ALA A 156 -7.01 -1.40 6.05
N ASP A 157 -7.42 -0.18 6.39
CA ASP A 157 -8.31 0.67 5.61
C ASP A 157 -7.69 1.12 4.27
N LEU A 158 -6.37 1.28 4.20
CA LEU A 158 -5.66 1.71 2.98
C LEU A 158 -4.80 0.59 2.39
N GLY A 159 -3.82 0.11 3.14
CA GLY A 159 -2.84 -0.85 2.66
C GLY A 159 -3.46 -2.20 2.35
N ALA A 160 -4.19 -2.76 3.31
CA ALA A 160 -4.81 -4.08 3.14
C ALA A 160 -5.92 -4.06 2.08
N GLU A 161 -6.80 -3.04 2.08
CA GLU A 161 -7.80 -2.85 1.01
C GLU A 161 -7.14 -2.87 -0.37
N LYS A 162 -6.11 -2.04 -0.60
CA LYS A 162 -5.41 -2.00 -1.90
C LYS A 162 -4.62 -3.28 -2.20
N PHE A 163 -4.10 -3.96 -1.18
CA PHE A 163 -3.47 -5.26 -1.36
C PHE A 163 -4.49 -6.28 -1.90
N MET A 164 -5.70 -6.32 -1.33
CA MET A 164 -6.77 -7.22 -1.77
C MET A 164 -7.37 -6.78 -3.12
N ASP A 165 -7.95 -5.60 -3.18
CA ASP A 165 -8.75 -5.11 -4.31
C ASP A 165 -7.93 -4.79 -5.57
N ILE A 166 -6.62 -4.53 -5.43
CA ILE A 166 -5.71 -4.21 -6.54
C ILE A 166 -4.66 -5.32 -6.73
N LYS A 167 -3.75 -5.51 -5.77
CA LYS A 167 -2.58 -6.39 -5.97
C LYS A 167 -2.99 -7.86 -6.14
N CYS A 168 -3.81 -8.39 -5.24
CA CYS A 168 -4.27 -9.78 -5.31
C CYS A 168 -5.06 -10.04 -6.58
N ARG A 169 -5.99 -9.14 -6.92
CA ARG A 169 -6.77 -9.22 -8.15
C ARG A 169 -5.92 -9.19 -9.42
N MET A 170 -4.93 -8.29 -9.50
CA MET A 170 -4.06 -8.18 -10.68
C MET A 170 -3.09 -9.35 -10.82
N ALA A 171 -2.61 -9.90 -9.70
CA ALA A 171 -1.55 -10.91 -9.69
C ALA A 171 -2.06 -12.34 -9.46
N GLY A 172 -3.38 -12.53 -9.30
CA GLY A 172 -3.98 -13.82 -8.99
C GLY A 172 -3.52 -14.38 -7.63
N LEU A 173 -3.25 -13.50 -6.66
CA LEU A 173 -2.81 -13.90 -5.32
C LEU A 173 -4.02 -14.07 -4.40
N LYS A 174 -3.92 -14.97 -3.44
CA LYS A 174 -4.89 -15.15 -2.36
C LYS A 174 -4.12 -15.26 -1.04
N PRO A 175 -4.29 -14.32 -0.09
CA PRO A 175 -3.71 -14.46 1.24
C PRO A 175 -4.47 -15.51 2.05
N ASP A 176 -3.71 -16.38 2.71
CA ASP A 176 -4.30 -17.45 3.54
C ASP A 176 -4.65 -16.97 4.96
N ALA A 177 -3.93 -15.97 5.48
CA ALA A 177 -4.20 -15.33 6.76
C ALA A 177 -3.73 -13.88 6.78
N VAL A 178 -4.29 -13.07 7.67
CA VAL A 178 -3.90 -11.66 7.88
C VAL A 178 -3.48 -11.43 9.34
N ILE A 179 -2.36 -10.73 9.52
CA ILE A 179 -1.89 -10.26 10.82
C ILE A 179 -2.21 -8.78 10.95
N ILE A 180 -3.06 -8.41 11.91
CA ILE A 180 -3.38 -7.02 12.21
C ILE A 180 -2.54 -6.59 13.41
N VAL A 181 -1.56 -5.71 13.19
CA VAL A 181 -0.67 -5.25 14.25
C VAL A 181 -1.31 -4.11 15.04
N ALA A 182 -1.26 -4.20 16.36
CA ALA A 182 -1.73 -3.16 17.27
C ALA A 182 -0.75 -2.94 18.44
N THR A 183 -0.92 -1.83 19.16
CA THR A 183 -0.23 -1.56 20.42
C THR A 183 -1.21 -0.91 21.40
N VAL A 184 -1.09 -1.20 22.70
CA VAL A 184 -1.94 -0.63 23.74
C VAL A 184 -1.90 0.90 23.72
N LYS A 185 -0.70 1.49 23.57
CA LYS A 185 -0.52 2.94 23.46
C LYS A 185 -1.23 3.58 22.26
N ALA A 186 -1.28 2.90 21.10
CA ALA A 186 -1.97 3.41 19.92
C ALA A 186 -3.49 3.35 20.09
N LEU A 187 -4.00 2.30 20.75
CA LEU A 187 -5.41 2.20 21.07
C LEU A 187 -5.82 3.27 22.10
N LYS A 188 -5.03 3.51 23.15
CA LYS A 188 -5.26 4.64 24.07
C LYS A 188 -5.24 6.00 23.35
N TYR A 189 -4.35 6.17 22.37
CA TYR A 189 -4.32 7.38 21.54
C TYR A 189 -5.61 7.55 20.72
N ASN A 190 -6.12 6.48 20.11
CA ASN A 190 -7.42 6.50 19.43
C ASN A 190 -8.58 6.79 20.40
N GLY A 191 -8.44 6.42 21.67
CA GLY A 191 -9.37 6.78 22.74
C GLY A 191 -9.23 8.22 23.26
N GLY A 192 -8.38 9.04 22.64
CA GLY A 192 -8.23 10.47 22.94
C GLY A 192 -7.08 10.82 23.89
N VAL A 193 -6.24 9.85 24.30
CA VAL A 193 -5.08 10.15 25.15
C VAL A 193 -4.01 10.89 24.33
N PRO A 194 -3.53 12.07 24.77
CA PRO A 194 -2.44 12.76 24.10
C PRO A 194 -1.18 11.90 24.02
N LYS A 195 -0.42 12.02 22.91
CA LYS A 195 0.79 11.22 22.67
C LYS A 195 1.81 11.23 23.83
N ALA A 196 1.88 12.32 24.59
CA ALA A 196 2.78 12.44 25.73
C ALA A 196 2.38 11.55 26.93
N ASP A 197 1.10 11.16 27.02
CA ASP A 197 0.52 10.50 28.21
C ASP A 197 0.18 9.02 27.99
N VAL A 198 0.30 8.50 26.76
CA VAL A 198 -0.05 7.10 26.40
C VAL A 198 0.74 6.02 27.15
N GLN A 199 1.74 6.39 27.93
CA GLN A 199 2.56 5.47 28.74
C GLN A 199 1.90 5.09 30.07
N LYS A 200 0.92 5.88 30.55
CA LYS A 200 0.19 5.61 31.79
C LYS A 200 -0.94 4.62 31.53
N GLU A 201 -1.21 3.71 32.46
CA GLU A 201 -2.38 2.84 32.38
C GLU A 201 -3.65 3.68 32.24
N ASN A 202 -4.52 3.34 31.27
CA ASN A 202 -5.83 3.96 31.13
C ASN A 202 -6.81 3.02 30.40
N LEU A 203 -7.51 2.19 31.17
CA LEU A 203 -8.48 1.22 30.65
C LEU A 203 -9.69 1.88 29.98
N GLU A 204 -10.13 3.04 30.46
CA GLU A 204 -11.28 3.76 29.89
C GLU A 204 -10.96 4.27 28.48
N ALA A 205 -9.82 4.94 28.31
CA ALA A 205 -9.39 5.38 26.98
C ALA A 205 -9.05 4.19 26.08
N LEU A 206 -8.45 3.13 26.63
CA LEU A 206 -8.19 1.92 25.86
C LEU A 206 -9.50 1.32 25.32
N GLU A 207 -10.54 1.20 26.16
CA GLU A 207 -11.85 0.73 25.74
C GLU A 207 -12.48 1.64 24.67
N ALA A 208 -12.32 2.96 24.80
CA ALA A 208 -12.81 3.94 23.82
C ALA A 208 -12.07 3.89 22.47
N GLY A 209 -10.81 3.44 22.44
CA GLY A 209 -10.00 3.37 21.22
C GLY A 209 -9.91 2.00 20.55
N ILE A 210 -10.23 0.92 21.27
CA ILE A 210 -10.37 -0.44 20.73
C ILE A 210 -11.30 -0.53 19.49
N PRO A 211 -12.40 0.26 19.35
CA PRO A 211 -13.24 0.23 18.16
C PRO A 211 -12.48 0.42 16.83
N ASN A 212 -11.36 1.15 16.82
CA ASN A 212 -10.52 1.26 15.62
C ASN A 212 -9.96 -0.10 15.19
N LEU A 213 -9.39 -0.87 16.13
CA LEU A 213 -8.90 -2.23 15.87
C LEU A 213 -10.04 -3.17 15.46
N LEU A 214 -11.18 -3.10 16.15
CA LEU A 214 -12.33 -3.94 15.85
C LEU A 214 -12.86 -3.70 14.43
N LYS A 215 -12.89 -2.45 13.96
CA LYS A 215 -13.29 -2.13 12.59
C LYS A 215 -12.32 -2.71 11.56
N HIS A 216 -11.00 -2.66 11.81
CA HIS A 216 -10.02 -3.31 10.92
C HIS A 216 -10.19 -4.84 10.90
N VAL A 217 -10.42 -5.46 12.05
CA VAL A 217 -10.74 -6.89 12.16
C VAL A 217 -12.01 -7.23 11.36
N GLU A 218 -13.06 -6.44 11.54
CA GLU A 218 -14.33 -6.59 10.83
C GLU A 218 -14.14 -6.49 9.32
N ASN A 219 -13.38 -5.51 8.83
CA ASN A 219 -13.12 -5.34 7.40
C ASN A 219 -12.44 -6.58 6.80
N ILE A 220 -11.37 -7.08 7.44
CA ILE A 220 -10.65 -8.26 6.95
C ILE A 220 -11.54 -9.50 6.91
N LYS A 221 -12.35 -9.73 7.96
CA LYS A 221 -13.20 -10.91 8.06
C LYS A 221 -14.45 -10.83 7.19
N ASN A 222 -15.15 -9.70 7.24
CA ASN A 222 -16.50 -9.59 6.70
C ASN A 222 -16.53 -9.01 5.28
N VAL A 223 -15.57 -8.14 4.93
CA VAL A 223 -15.47 -7.57 3.57
C VAL A 223 -14.62 -8.48 2.69
N PHE A 224 -13.46 -8.93 3.19
CA PHE A 224 -12.50 -9.70 2.40
C PHE A 224 -12.54 -11.22 2.63
N GLY A 225 -13.20 -11.70 3.68
CA GLY A 225 -13.39 -13.14 3.91
C GLY A 225 -12.15 -13.90 4.39
N ILE A 226 -11.10 -13.20 4.84
CA ILE A 226 -9.81 -13.81 5.19
C ILE A 226 -9.69 -13.98 6.72
N PRO A 227 -9.20 -15.13 7.23
CA PRO A 227 -8.96 -15.33 8.66
C PRO A 227 -7.87 -14.37 9.15
N ALA A 228 -8.04 -13.89 10.39
CA ALA A 228 -7.16 -12.88 10.96
C ALA A 228 -6.75 -13.20 12.39
N VAL A 229 -5.55 -12.75 12.75
CA VAL A 229 -5.02 -12.70 14.12
C VAL A 229 -4.59 -11.27 14.42
N VAL A 230 -4.79 -10.83 15.66
CA VAL A 230 -4.21 -9.57 16.13
C VAL A 230 -2.86 -9.85 16.76
N ALA A 231 -1.80 -9.23 16.24
CA ALA A 231 -0.50 -9.19 16.88
C ALA A 231 -0.40 -7.94 17.76
N LEU A 232 -0.46 -8.12 19.07
CA LEU A 232 -0.30 -7.03 20.03
C LEU A 232 1.19 -6.90 20.40
N ASN A 233 1.87 -5.94 19.80
CA ASN A 233 3.27 -5.67 20.09
C ASN A 233 3.40 -5.10 21.51
N LYS A 234 4.08 -5.85 22.39
CA LYS A 234 4.18 -5.54 23.82
C LYS A 234 5.20 -4.43 24.09
N PHE A 235 4.82 -3.45 24.89
CA PHE A 235 5.72 -2.46 25.47
C PHE A 235 5.90 -2.68 26.98
N VAL A 236 7.03 -2.20 27.51
CA VAL A 236 7.38 -2.32 28.94
C VAL A 236 6.38 -1.63 29.88
N THR A 237 5.60 -0.68 29.37
CA THR A 237 4.60 0.08 30.11
C THR A 237 3.20 -0.52 30.05
N ASP A 238 2.98 -1.51 29.19
CA ASP A 238 1.67 -2.11 29.02
C ASP A 238 1.37 -3.00 30.24
N THR A 239 0.20 -2.83 30.84
CA THR A 239 -0.20 -3.63 32.00
C THR A 239 -0.96 -4.88 31.57
N ASP A 240 -0.94 -5.92 32.41
CA ASP A 240 -1.69 -7.16 32.16
C ASP A 240 -3.20 -6.87 32.02
N ALA A 241 -3.72 -5.89 32.75
CA ALA A 241 -5.11 -5.46 32.65
C ALA A 241 -5.45 -4.84 31.28
N GLU A 242 -4.53 -4.04 30.72
CA GLU A 242 -4.70 -3.46 29.38
C GLU A 242 -4.66 -4.55 28.28
N ILE A 243 -3.72 -5.49 28.40
CA ILE A 243 -3.59 -6.62 27.48
C ILE A 243 -4.83 -7.51 27.52
N GLU A 244 -5.34 -7.82 28.72
CA GLU A 244 -6.54 -8.63 28.91
C GLU A 244 -7.78 -7.95 28.32
N LEU A 245 -7.90 -6.62 28.47
CA LEU A 245 -9.00 -5.86 27.89
C LEU A 245 -9.02 -5.97 26.36
N VAL A 246 -7.88 -5.79 25.70
CA VAL A 246 -7.77 -5.94 24.23
C VAL A 246 -8.10 -7.37 23.81
N THR A 247 -7.55 -8.35 24.53
CA THR A 247 -7.76 -9.78 24.25
C THR A 247 -9.23 -10.16 24.35
N ARG A 248 -9.91 -9.74 25.42
CA ARG A 248 -11.33 -9.99 25.63
C ARG A 248 -12.18 -9.37 24.52
N LYS A 249 -11.93 -8.11 24.15
CA LYS A 249 -12.70 -7.41 23.11
C LYS A 249 -12.51 -8.01 21.72
N CYS A 250 -11.30 -8.45 21.37
CA CYS A 250 -11.07 -9.13 20.08
C CYS A 250 -11.73 -10.52 20.05
N LYS A 251 -11.75 -11.22 21.19
CA LYS A 251 -12.41 -12.53 21.33
C LYS A 251 -13.92 -12.46 21.11
N GLU A 252 -14.56 -11.33 21.43
CA GLU A 252 -15.98 -11.08 21.12
C GLU A 252 -16.27 -11.13 19.60
N LEU A 253 -15.27 -10.81 18.75
CA LEU A 253 -15.34 -10.97 17.29
C LEU A 253 -14.77 -12.31 16.80
N GLY A 254 -14.46 -13.24 17.70
CA GLY A 254 -13.86 -14.53 17.37
C GLY A 254 -12.47 -14.40 16.75
N VAL A 255 -11.67 -13.42 17.19
CA VAL A 255 -10.27 -13.24 16.77
C VAL A 255 -9.35 -13.37 17.97
N ASN A 256 -8.30 -14.17 17.79
CA ASN A 256 -7.26 -14.33 18.80
C ASN A 256 -6.31 -13.14 18.80
N VAL A 257 -5.85 -12.76 19.99
CA VAL A 257 -4.75 -11.82 20.18
C VAL A 257 -3.52 -12.62 20.61
N LYS A 258 -2.41 -12.42 19.92
CA LYS A 258 -1.10 -12.96 20.28
C LYS A 258 -0.16 -11.83 20.62
N LEU A 259 0.45 -11.92 21.80
CA LEU A 259 1.49 -10.99 22.18
C LEU A 259 2.72 -11.23 21.31
N SER A 260 3.33 -10.13 20.87
CA SER A 260 4.55 -10.15 20.07
C SER A 260 5.65 -9.40 20.82
N GLU A 261 6.73 -10.12 21.12
CA GLU A 261 7.94 -9.62 21.78
C GLU A 261 9.16 -9.66 20.83
N VAL A 262 8.92 -9.78 19.51
CA VAL A 262 9.98 -9.98 18.50
C VAL A 262 11.05 -8.90 18.47
N TRP A 263 10.71 -7.67 18.89
CA TRP A 263 11.68 -6.58 19.00
C TRP A 263 12.73 -6.83 20.09
N GLY A 264 12.32 -7.41 21.23
CA GLY A 264 13.20 -7.64 22.38
C GLY A 264 13.79 -9.05 22.44
N LYS A 265 13.14 -10.03 21.80
CA LYS A 265 13.48 -11.46 21.91
C LYS A 265 13.73 -12.15 20.56
N GLY A 266 13.76 -11.41 19.44
CA GLY A 266 13.92 -12.01 18.11
C GLY A 266 12.78 -12.99 17.78
N GLY A 267 13.06 -14.02 16.99
CA GLY A 267 12.09 -15.02 16.56
C GLY A 267 11.38 -15.75 17.71
N GLU A 268 12.07 -15.96 18.84
CA GLU A 268 11.48 -16.58 20.04
C GLU A 268 10.26 -15.79 20.55
N GLY A 269 10.31 -14.45 20.48
CA GLY A 269 9.22 -13.56 20.89
C GLY A 269 8.00 -13.58 19.95
N GLY A 270 8.05 -14.33 18.85
CA GLY A 270 6.98 -14.44 17.85
C GLY A 270 6.39 -15.84 17.70
N LEU A 271 6.83 -16.82 18.49
CA LEU A 271 6.42 -18.23 18.32
C LEU A 271 4.91 -18.43 18.40
N GLU A 272 4.24 -17.89 19.43
CA GLU A 272 2.79 -18.03 19.56
C GLU A 272 2.01 -17.35 18.42
N LEU A 273 2.54 -16.25 17.87
CA LEU A 273 1.96 -15.60 16.71
C LEU A 273 2.14 -16.46 15.46
N ALA A 274 3.33 -17.03 15.26
CA ALA A 274 3.61 -17.91 14.14
C ALA A 274 2.73 -19.18 14.16
N GLU A 275 2.58 -19.81 15.32
CA GLU A 275 1.70 -20.97 15.51
C GLU A 275 0.24 -20.64 15.19
N GLU A 276 -0.25 -19.47 15.61
CA GLU A 276 -1.60 -19.03 15.29
C GLU A 276 -1.78 -18.75 13.80
N VAL A 277 -0.80 -18.11 13.15
CA VAL A 277 -0.83 -17.86 11.70
C VAL A 277 -0.87 -19.17 10.92
N ILE A 278 -0.04 -20.16 11.29
CA ILE A 278 -0.05 -21.50 10.68
C ILE A 278 -1.44 -22.13 10.82
N ARG A 279 -2.03 -22.09 12.03
CA ARG A 279 -3.38 -22.60 12.30
C ARG A 279 -4.47 -21.89 11.49
N LEU A 280 -4.29 -20.59 11.18
CA LEU A 280 -5.21 -19.84 10.32
C LEU A 280 -5.06 -20.21 8.86
N CYS A 281 -3.83 -20.43 8.37
CA CYS A 281 -3.58 -20.84 6.99
C CYS A 281 -4.19 -22.21 6.65
N ASP A 282 -4.35 -23.10 7.64
CA ASP A 282 -5.03 -24.40 7.45
C ASP A 282 -6.56 -24.30 7.34
N GLN A 283 -7.15 -23.11 7.56
CA GLN A 283 -8.58 -22.89 7.42
C GLN A 283 -8.96 -22.55 5.99
N SER A 284 -10.09 -23.09 5.54
CA SER A 284 -10.66 -22.69 4.26
C SER A 284 -11.15 -21.24 4.34
N SER A 285 -10.72 -20.42 3.38
CA SER A 285 -11.15 -19.03 3.21
C SER A 285 -11.36 -18.72 1.73
N GLU A 286 -12.27 -17.80 1.47
CA GLU A 286 -12.56 -17.27 0.14
C GLU A 286 -12.28 -15.77 0.16
N LEU A 287 -11.44 -15.31 -0.78
CA LEU A 287 -11.16 -13.89 -0.92
C LEU A 287 -12.33 -13.22 -1.65
N HIS A 288 -12.99 -12.32 -0.95
CA HIS A 288 -13.96 -11.40 -1.52
C HIS A 288 -13.34 -10.02 -1.71
N TYR A 289 -14.02 -9.17 -2.49
CA TYR A 289 -13.56 -7.83 -2.82
C TYR A 289 -14.59 -6.79 -2.40
N ALA A 290 -14.17 -5.54 -2.17
CA ALA A 290 -15.09 -4.49 -1.78
C ALA A 290 -16.07 -4.13 -2.91
N TYR A 291 -15.69 -4.33 -4.17
CA TYR A 291 -16.45 -3.98 -5.37
C TYR A 291 -16.11 -4.88 -6.56
N GLU A 292 -16.97 -4.92 -7.59
CA GLU A 292 -16.73 -5.61 -8.86
C GLU A 292 -16.07 -4.72 -9.92
N LEU A 293 -15.33 -5.32 -10.86
CA LEU A 293 -14.54 -4.57 -11.85
C LEU A 293 -15.37 -3.82 -12.90
N ASP A 294 -16.58 -4.27 -13.19
CA ASP A 294 -17.49 -3.65 -14.16
C ASP A 294 -18.35 -2.53 -13.55
N MET A 295 -18.32 -2.36 -12.22
CA MET A 295 -19.00 -1.26 -11.55
C MET A 295 -18.46 0.12 -12.00
N PRO A 296 -19.33 1.14 -12.08
CA PRO A 296 -18.92 2.53 -12.26
C PRO A 296 -17.91 2.98 -11.20
N ILE A 297 -17.00 3.89 -11.57
CA ILE A 297 -15.95 4.38 -10.65
C ILE A 297 -16.56 4.99 -9.38
N THR A 298 -17.64 5.75 -9.51
CA THR A 298 -18.34 6.38 -8.37
C THR A 298 -18.86 5.33 -7.38
N GLU A 299 -19.43 4.24 -7.88
CA GLU A 299 -19.95 3.15 -7.04
C GLU A 299 -18.83 2.33 -6.39
N LYS A 300 -17.67 2.17 -7.05
CA LYS A 300 -16.48 1.56 -6.42
C LYS A 300 -15.98 2.39 -5.25
N ILE A 301 -15.92 3.72 -5.42
CA ILE A 301 -15.51 4.65 -4.36
C ILE A 301 -16.50 4.59 -3.19
N GLU A 302 -17.80 4.58 -3.47
CA GLU A 302 -18.85 4.46 -2.45
C GLU A 302 -18.81 3.11 -1.72
N ALA A 303 -18.53 2.01 -2.43
CA ALA A 303 -18.38 0.70 -1.84
C ALA A 303 -17.20 0.65 -0.84
N ILE A 304 -16.05 1.22 -1.18
CA ILE A 304 -14.91 1.32 -0.24
C ILE A 304 -15.30 2.20 0.95
N ALA A 305 -15.89 3.37 0.70
CA ALA A 305 -16.25 4.31 1.75
C ALA A 305 -17.22 3.72 2.77
N THR A 306 -18.27 3.04 2.29
CA THR A 306 -19.32 2.48 3.16
C THR A 306 -18.89 1.17 3.82
N LYS A 307 -18.28 0.24 3.07
CA LYS A 307 -17.91 -1.08 3.61
C LYS A 307 -16.64 -1.05 4.46
N VAL A 308 -15.60 -0.36 3.98
CA VAL A 308 -14.27 -0.34 4.63
C VAL A 308 -14.18 0.80 5.64
N TYR A 309 -14.51 2.04 5.24
CA TYR A 309 -14.33 3.19 6.14
C TYR A 309 -15.50 3.34 7.14
N GLY A 310 -16.68 2.83 6.80
CA GLY A 310 -17.89 3.01 7.61
C GLY A 310 -18.52 4.40 7.44
N ALA A 311 -18.30 5.04 6.29
CA ALA A 311 -18.97 6.30 5.95
C ALA A 311 -20.44 6.08 5.58
N ASP A 312 -21.28 7.10 5.80
CA ASP A 312 -22.68 7.08 5.37
C ASP A 312 -22.84 7.16 3.84
N GLY A 313 -21.82 7.68 3.14
CA GLY A 313 -21.83 7.87 1.68
C GLY A 313 -20.63 8.69 1.20
N VAL A 314 -20.72 9.20 -0.03
CA VAL A 314 -19.66 9.99 -0.69
C VAL A 314 -20.24 11.22 -1.37
N ASP A 315 -19.66 12.38 -1.07
CA ASP A 315 -19.93 13.63 -1.78
C ASP A 315 -18.87 13.87 -2.87
N PHE A 316 -19.30 13.89 -4.13
CA PHE A 316 -18.43 14.22 -5.26
C PHE A 316 -18.51 15.71 -5.56
N ALA A 317 -17.39 16.42 -5.38
CA ALA A 317 -17.28 17.82 -5.77
C ALA A 317 -17.44 17.99 -7.30
N ALA A 318 -18.06 19.10 -7.70
CA ALA A 318 -18.30 19.47 -9.09
C ALA A 318 -17.02 19.90 -9.85
#